data_AF-A0A5U4F9J4-F1
#
_entry.id   AF-A0A5U4F9J4-F1
#
_cell.length_a   1.000
_cell.length_b   1.000
_cell.length_c   1.000
_cell.angle_alpha   90.00
_cell.angle_beta   90.00
_cell.angle_gamma   90.00
#
_symmetry.space_group_name_H-M   'P 1'
#
loop_
_entity.id
_entity.type
_entity.pdbx_description
1 polymer ?
#
loop_
_entity_poly.entity_id
_entity_poly.type
_entity_poly.pdbx_seq_one_letter_code
_entity_poly.pdbx_strand_id
1 'polypeptide(L)'
;DKRNLSELAERWWLLDGQTQAYGETYLQRLNKVIREMGDPRASALSRKFLLEYRTSKLTAGLSPHTVNRDLTVLSAMFSVLIRAEEFYHENPLHGIRKLRVPPSDMSFLSDDEIDSLLSRLTGDDRRIAILCLSTGARWSEAIKLRGENIVGNRVMFTLTKTNKPRAVPISDEVLGLVKRKKTGLLFDVNYIKFRQILKEVKPDLPKGQATHVMRHTFATHFMMNGGNIITLQRILGHSNIQQTMTYAHFAPDFLQDAISFNPLAESVHKLSI
;
A
#
# COMPACT_ATOMS: atom_id res chain seq x y z
N ASP A 1 -25.39 -27.02 -5.13
CA ASP A 1 -26.16 -25.94 -4.46
C ASP A 1 -26.96 -25.13 -5.50
N LYS A 2 -28.25 -24.89 -5.25
CA LYS A 2 -29.19 -24.19 -6.16
C LYS A 2 -29.32 -22.69 -5.91
N ARG A 3 -28.75 -22.17 -4.80
CA ARG A 3 -28.79 -20.75 -4.44
C ARG A 3 -27.98 -19.91 -5.43
N ASN A 4 -28.42 -18.67 -5.65
CA ASN A 4 -27.66 -17.68 -6.41
C ASN A 4 -26.46 -17.17 -5.60
N LEU A 5 -25.50 -16.56 -6.28
CA LEU A 5 -24.32 -16.03 -5.58
C LEU A 5 -24.66 -14.84 -4.69
N SER A 6 -25.66 -14.03 -5.04
CA SER A 6 -26.17 -12.94 -4.19
C SER A 6 -26.64 -13.45 -2.83
N GLU A 7 -27.43 -14.52 -2.80
CA GLU A 7 -27.88 -15.17 -1.57
C GLU A 7 -26.69 -15.67 -0.73
N LEU A 8 -25.70 -16.30 -1.37
CA LEU A 8 -24.49 -16.76 -0.68
C LEU A 8 -23.65 -15.59 -0.15
N ALA A 9 -23.59 -14.46 -0.85
CA ALA A 9 -22.91 -13.26 -0.40
C ALA A 9 -23.57 -12.65 0.84
N GLU A 10 -24.91 -12.67 0.91
CA GLU A 10 -25.66 -12.26 2.10
C GLU A 10 -25.38 -13.18 3.30
N ARG A 11 -25.35 -14.50 3.09
CA ARG A 11 -24.95 -15.46 4.15
C ARG A 11 -23.52 -15.17 4.63
N TRP A 12 -22.58 -14.98 3.71
CA TRP A 12 -21.20 -14.64 4.05
C TRP A 12 -21.13 -13.33 4.86
N TRP A 13 -21.88 -12.32 4.48
CA TRP A 13 -21.93 -11.04 5.19
C TRP A 13 -22.38 -11.21 6.64
N LEU A 14 -23.47 -11.96 6.86
CA LEU A 14 -24.01 -12.21 8.19
C LEU A 14 -23.06 -13.03 9.07
N LEU A 15 -22.40 -14.05 8.50
CA LEU A 15 -21.59 -15.00 9.26
C LEU A 15 -20.19 -14.47 9.60
N ASP A 16 -19.62 -13.61 8.76
CA ASP A 16 -18.21 -13.25 8.86
C ASP A 16 -17.91 -11.85 8.28
N GLY A 17 -18.47 -11.52 7.11
CA GLY A 17 -18.14 -10.28 6.39
C GLY A 17 -18.30 -9.03 7.25
N GLN A 18 -19.39 -8.91 8.02
CA GLN A 18 -19.66 -7.74 8.87
C GLN A 18 -18.64 -7.50 10.00
N THR A 19 -17.96 -8.56 10.46
CA THR A 19 -16.97 -8.45 11.55
C THR A 19 -15.56 -8.14 11.01
N GLN A 20 -15.34 -8.31 9.71
CA GLN A 20 -14.04 -8.05 9.09
C GLN A 20 -13.74 -6.56 8.95
N ALA A 21 -12.47 -6.20 9.18
CA ALA A 21 -11.95 -4.84 9.03
C ALA A 21 -12.25 -4.19 7.64
N TYR A 22 -12.27 -5.00 6.58
CA TYR A 22 -12.55 -4.59 5.19
C TYR A 22 -13.79 -5.26 4.60
N GLY A 23 -14.70 -5.74 5.47
CA GLY A 23 -15.90 -6.46 5.08
C GLY A 23 -16.70 -5.74 4.00
N GLU A 24 -17.04 -4.47 4.23
CA GLU A 24 -17.83 -3.66 3.29
C GLU A 24 -17.15 -3.52 1.91
N THR A 25 -15.83 -3.29 1.90
CA THR A 25 -15.06 -3.22 0.65
C THR A 25 -15.07 -4.56 -0.09
N TYR A 26 -15.02 -5.67 0.65
CA TYR A 26 -15.10 -7.01 0.08
C TYR A 26 -16.51 -7.28 -0.46
N LEU A 27 -17.56 -6.92 0.28
CA LEU A 27 -18.94 -7.04 -0.14
C LEU A 27 -19.23 -6.23 -1.41
N GLN A 28 -18.79 -4.97 -1.48
CA GLN A 28 -18.93 -4.14 -2.67
C GLN A 28 -18.28 -4.79 -3.90
N ARG A 29 -17.08 -5.34 -3.73
CA ARG A 29 -16.37 -6.05 -4.82
C ARG A 29 -17.07 -7.35 -5.19
N LEU A 30 -17.53 -8.12 -4.20
CA LEU A 30 -18.27 -9.35 -4.40
C LEU A 30 -19.56 -9.10 -5.19
N ASN A 31 -20.37 -8.12 -4.79
CA ASN A 31 -21.59 -7.72 -5.48
C ASN A 31 -21.33 -7.22 -6.91
N LYS A 32 -20.22 -6.51 -7.13
CA LYS A 32 -19.77 -6.14 -8.49
C LYS A 32 -19.51 -7.40 -9.33
N VAL A 33 -18.72 -8.35 -8.81
CA VAL A 33 -18.34 -9.58 -9.51
C VAL A 33 -19.56 -10.45 -9.80
N ILE A 34 -20.45 -10.62 -8.83
CA ILE A 34 -21.72 -11.35 -8.97
C ILE A 34 -22.58 -10.75 -10.08
N ARG A 35 -22.79 -9.43 -10.06
CA ARG A 35 -23.56 -8.72 -11.09
C ARG A 35 -22.94 -8.89 -12.48
N GLU A 36 -21.62 -8.81 -12.59
CA GLU A 36 -20.93 -9.01 -13.87
C GLU A 36 -21.03 -10.44 -14.42
N MET A 37 -21.26 -11.43 -13.57
CA MET A 37 -21.51 -12.83 -13.96
C MET A 37 -22.99 -13.11 -14.23
N GLY A 38 -23.88 -12.13 -14.01
CA GLY A 38 -25.34 -12.31 -14.15
C GLY A 38 -25.98 -13.06 -12.97
N ASP A 39 -25.38 -12.98 -11.78
CA ASP A 39 -25.83 -13.66 -10.56
C ASP A 39 -26.17 -15.15 -10.75
N PRO A 40 -25.22 -15.97 -11.24
CA PRO A 40 -25.47 -17.37 -11.53
C PRO A 40 -25.75 -18.15 -10.25
N ARG A 41 -26.37 -19.33 -10.39
CA ARG A 41 -26.40 -20.32 -9.32
C ARG A 41 -25.00 -20.81 -9.00
N ALA A 42 -24.73 -21.14 -7.75
CA ALA A 42 -23.44 -21.69 -7.34
C ALA A 42 -23.08 -22.99 -8.11
N SER A 43 -24.05 -23.83 -8.45
CA SER A 43 -23.85 -25.03 -9.29
C SER A 43 -23.36 -24.74 -10.72
N ALA A 44 -23.58 -23.52 -11.23
CA ALA A 44 -23.15 -23.14 -12.58
C ALA A 44 -21.69 -22.67 -12.64
N LEU A 45 -21.05 -22.42 -11.49
CA LEU A 45 -19.64 -22.01 -11.40
C LEU A 45 -18.68 -23.16 -11.68
N SER A 46 -18.68 -23.66 -12.92
CA SER A 46 -17.66 -24.59 -13.38
C SER A 46 -16.30 -23.89 -13.55
N ARG A 47 -15.23 -24.67 -13.56
CA ARG A 47 -13.89 -24.17 -13.92
C ARG A 47 -13.90 -23.47 -15.28
N LYS A 48 -14.63 -24.02 -16.27
CA LYS A 48 -14.78 -23.41 -17.59
C LYS A 48 -15.43 -22.03 -17.50
N PHE A 49 -16.55 -21.92 -16.79
CA PHE A 49 -17.26 -20.65 -16.58
C PHE A 49 -16.35 -19.57 -15.97
N LEU A 50 -15.59 -19.91 -14.92
CA LEU A 50 -14.69 -18.97 -14.26
C LEU A 50 -13.53 -18.53 -15.17
N LEU A 51 -13.02 -19.43 -16.02
CA LEU A 51 -11.98 -19.10 -16.99
C LEU A 51 -12.52 -18.21 -18.12
N GLU A 52 -13.74 -18.45 -18.59
CA GLU A 52 -14.43 -17.61 -19.57
C GLU A 52 -14.74 -16.23 -19.00
N TYR A 53 -15.24 -16.14 -17.77
CA TYR A 53 -15.41 -14.87 -17.05
C TYR A 53 -14.07 -14.12 -16.97
N ARG A 54 -13.01 -14.78 -16.52
CA ARG A 54 -11.65 -14.22 -16.43
C ARG A 54 -11.18 -13.66 -17.78
N THR A 55 -11.34 -14.43 -18.86
CA THR A 55 -10.97 -13.99 -20.22
C THR A 55 -11.80 -12.79 -20.65
N SER A 56 -13.11 -12.79 -20.41
CA SER A 56 -13.98 -11.67 -20.74
C SER A 56 -13.54 -10.36 -20.08
N LYS A 57 -13.08 -10.42 -18.81
CA LYS A 57 -12.59 -9.25 -18.08
C LYS A 57 -11.28 -8.71 -18.65
N LEU A 58 -10.36 -9.61 -19.03
CA LEU A 58 -9.11 -9.21 -19.67
C LEU A 58 -9.36 -8.56 -21.04
N THR A 59 -10.27 -9.12 -21.84
CA THR A 59 -10.68 -8.54 -23.13
C THR A 59 -11.35 -7.17 -22.94
N ALA A 60 -12.08 -6.97 -21.84
CA ALA A 60 -12.63 -5.67 -21.46
C ALA A 60 -11.59 -4.68 -20.90
N GLY A 61 -10.29 -5.03 -20.91
CA GLY A 61 -9.20 -4.15 -20.51
C GLY A 61 -8.91 -4.09 -19.02
N LEU A 62 -9.49 -4.98 -18.19
CA LEU A 62 -9.15 -5.04 -16.77
C LEU A 62 -7.74 -5.61 -16.58
N SER A 63 -6.99 -5.05 -15.63
CA SER A 63 -5.65 -5.55 -15.34
C SER A 63 -5.68 -6.95 -14.70
N PRO A 64 -4.67 -7.79 -14.94
CA PRO A 64 -4.53 -9.11 -14.29
C PRO A 64 -4.64 -9.06 -12.76
N HIS A 65 -4.11 -7.99 -12.15
CA HIS A 65 -4.22 -7.74 -10.72
C HIS A 65 -5.68 -7.58 -10.27
N THR A 66 -6.48 -6.80 -11.01
CA THR A 66 -7.89 -6.57 -10.69
C THR A 66 -8.69 -7.86 -10.80
N VAL A 67 -8.47 -8.63 -11.87
CA VAL A 67 -9.16 -9.91 -12.07
C VAL A 67 -8.78 -10.94 -10.99
N ASN A 68 -7.49 -11.03 -10.63
CA ASN A 68 -7.06 -11.87 -9.51
C ASN A 68 -7.74 -11.46 -8.19
N ARG A 69 -7.89 -10.15 -7.94
CA ARG A 69 -8.55 -9.63 -6.72
C ARG A 69 -10.03 -9.98 -6.69
N ASP A 70 -10.71 -9.85 -7.82
CA ASP A 70 -12.12 -10.19 -7.99
C ASP A 70 -12.37 -11.68 -7.70
N LEU A 71 -11.57 -12.57 -8.29
CA LEU A 71 -11.62 -14.01 -8.00
C LEU A 71 -11.21 -14.34 -6.56
N THR A 72 -10.25 -13.62 -5.98
CA THR A 72 -9.83 -13.86 -4.60
C THR A 72 -10.96 -13.61 -3.60
N VAL A 73 -11.74 -12.54 -3.78
CA VAL A 73 -12.88 -12.23 -2.89
C VAL A 73 -13.98 -13.29 -3.03
N LEU A 74 -14.28 -13.72 -4.26
CA LEU A 74 -15.25 -14.80 -4.49
C LEU A 74 -14.80 -16.13 -3.85
N SER A 75 -13.52 -16.48 -3.98
CA SER A 75 -12.94 -17.68 -3.36
C SER A 75 -12.99 -17.61 -1.83
N ALA A 76 -12.74 -16.42 -1.26
CA ALA A 76 -12.82 -16.19 0.19
C ALA A 76 -14.24 -16.38 0.73
N MET A 77 -15.26 -15.87 0.03
CA MET A 77 -16.67 -16.08 0.36
C MET A 77 -16.99 -17.58 0.49
N PHE A 78 -16.69 -18.38 -0.54
CA PHE A 78 -16.92 -19.83 -0.50
C PHE A 78 -16.14 -20.52 0.62
N SER A 79 -14.89 -20.11 0.87
CA SER A 79 -14.07 -20.70 1.95
C SER A 79 -14.66 -20.45 3.33
N VAL A 80 -15.26 -19.28 3.56
CA VAL A 80 -15.98 -18.99 4.81
C VAL A 80 -17.25 -19.82 4.91
N LEU A 81 -18.08 -19.86 3.86
CA LEU A 81 -19.33 -20.62 3.87
C LEU A 81 -19.09 -22.13 4.07
N ILE A 82 -18.01 -22.68 3.51
CA ILE A 82 -17.61 -24.07 3.76
C ILE A 82 -17.25 -24.29 5.23
N ARG A 83 -16.43 -23.41 5.82
CA ARG A 83 -16.04 -23.51 7.24
C ARG A 83 -17.21 -23.30 8.20
N ALA A 84 -18.19 -22.51 7.79
CA ALA A 84 -19.43 -22.29 8.55
C ALA A 84 -20.47 -23.38 8.32
N GLU A 85 -20.12 -24.46 7.59
CA GLU A 85 -21.03 -25.56 7.25
C GLU A 85 -22.30 -25.11 6.53
N GLU A 86 -22.22 -24.02 5.77
CA GLU A 86 -23.32 -23.48 4.96
C GLU A 86 -23.22 -23.90 3.50
N PHE A 87 -22.05 -24.35 3.05
CA PHE A 87 -21.81 -24.83 1.69
C PHE A 87 -21.01 -26.14 1.72
N TYR A 88 -21.58 -27.21 1.17
CA TYR A 88 -21.07 -28.57 1.34
C TYR A 88 -20.35 -29.15 0.11
N HIS A 89 -19.99 -28.31 -0.86
CA HIS A 89 -19.19 -28.72 -2.02
C HIS A 89 -17.78 -28.11 -1.95
N GLU A 90 -16.87 -28.60 -2.81
CA GLU A 90 -15.57 -27.95 -2.97
C GLU A 90 -15.72 -26.49 -3.40
N ASN A 91 -14.77 -25.65 -2.98
CA ASN A 91 -14.70 -24.27 -3.41
C ASN A 91 -14.57 -24.22 -4.95
N PRO A 92 -15.49 -23.59 -5.69
CA PRO A 92 -15.48 -23.58 -7.16
C PRO A 92 -14.21 -22.96 -7.77
N LEU A 93 -13.50 -22.13 -7.00
CA LEU A 93 -12.27 -21.46 -7.42
C LEU A 93 -11.00 -22.26 -7.07
N HIS A 94 -11.15 -23.43 -6.45
CA HIS A 94 -10.04 -24.31 -6.15
C HIS A 94 -9.31 -24.75 -7.44
N GLY A 95 -7.98 -24.60 -7.44
CA GLY A 95 -7.13 -24.90 -8.59
C GLY A 95 -7.13 -23.85 -9.72
N ILE A 96 -7.86 -22.74 -9.61
CA ILE A 96 -7.75 -21.64 -10.57
C ILE A 96 -6.42 -20.89 -10.34
N ARG A 97 -5.48 -21.04 -11.28
CA ARG A 97 -4.19 -20.34 -11.22
C ARG A 97 -4.37 -18.83 -11.35
N LYS A 98 -3.70 -18.09 -10.47
CA LYS A 98 -3.62 -16.62 -10.54
C LYS A 98 -2.91 -16.20 -11.83
N LEU A 99 -3.40 -15.14 -12.45
CA LEU A 99 -2.73 -14.51 -13.58
C LEU A 99 -1.40 -13.91 -13.12
N ARG A 100 -0.36 -14.02 -13.95
CA ARG A 100 0.92 -13.35 -13.71
C ARG A 100 0.69 -11.84 -13.74
N VAL A 101 1.13 -11.15 -12.70
CA VAL A 101 1.14 -9.69 -12.62
C VAL A 101 2.60 -9.25 -12.74
N PRO A 102 2.99 -8.52 -13.79
CA PRO A 102 4.34 -7.97 -13.85
C PRO A 102 4.54 -6.99 -12.67
N PRO A 103 5.77 -6.84 -12.16
CA PRO A 103 6.08 -5.77 -11.22
C PRO A 103 5.66 -4.43 -11.83
N SER A 104 5.03 -3.57 -11.04
CA SER A 104 4.79 -2.18 -11.47
C SER A 104 6.09 -1.41 -11.33
N ASP A 105 6.46 -0.64 -12.35
CA ASP A 105 7.50 0.36 -12.19
C ASP A 105 7.06 1.34 -11.11
N MET A 106 7.90 1.48 -10.09
CA MET A 106 7.69 2.39 -8.98
C MET A 106 8.23 3.75 -9.40
N SER A 107 7.36 4.75 -9.37
CA SER A 107 7.76 6.12 -9.70
C SER A 107 8.07 6.90 -8.41
N PHE A 108 9.11 7.73 -8.46
CA PHE A 108 9.50 8.65 -7.40
C PHE A 108 9.86 10.02 -8.01
N LEU A 109 9.95 11.05 -7.17
CA LEU A 109 10.29 12.41 -7.60
C LEU A 109 11.80 12.64 -7.58
N SER A 110 12.35 13.25 -8.64
CA SER A 110 13.71 13.82 -8.62
C SER A 110 13.79 15.06 -7.72
N ASP A 111 14.99 15.54 -7.43
CA ASP A 111 15.19 16.77 -6.63
C ASP A 111 14.51 17.98 -7.29
N ASP A 112 14.68 18.17 -8.60
CA ASP A 112 14.02 19.24 -9.35
C ASP A 112 12.49 19.13 -9.32
N GLU A 113 11.95 17.90 -9.38
CA GLU A 113 10.51 17.65 -9.28
C GLU A 113 10.00 17.94 -7.85
N ILE A 114 10.78 17.64 -6.81
CA ILE A 114 10.45 17.98 -5.42
C ILE A 114 10.38 19.51 -5.26
N ASP A 115 11.38 20.23 -5.75
CA ASP A 115 11.44 21.70 -5.66
C ASP A 115 10.31 22.36 -6.46
N SER A 116 10.03 21.87 -7.67
CA SER A 116 8.91 22.32 -8.50
C SER A 116 7.56 22.06 -7.83
N LEU A 117 7.39 20.90 -7.18
CA LEU A 117 6.19 20.59 -6.42
C LEU A 117 6.02 21.53 -5.23
N LEU A 118 7.04 21.67 -4.39
CA LEU A 118 6.97 22.45 -3.16
C LEU A 118 6.85 23.96 -3.38
N SER A 119 7.29 24.47 -4.54
CA SER A 119 7.13 25.87 -4.93
C SER A 119 5.73 26.20 -5.46
N ARG A 120 5.03 25.24 -6.09
CA ARG A 120 3.65 25.41 -6.59
C ARG A 120 2.58 25.19 -5.52
N LEU A 121 2.87 24.39 -4.51
CA LEU A 121 1.95 24.14 -3.41
C LEU A 121 1.97 25.30 -2.41
N THR A 122 0.82 25.60 -1.81
CA THR A 122 0.67 26.63 -0.78
C THR A 122 -0.14 26.11 0.40
N GLY A 123 -0.11 26.81 1.54
CA GLY A 123 -0.89 26.46 2.73
C GLY A 123 -0.72 25.00 3.17
N ASP A 124 -1.84 24.34 3.44
CA ASP A 124 -1.89 22.97 3.96
C ASP A 124 -1.40 21.94 2.94
N ASP A 125 -1.64 22.18 1.65
CA ASP A 125 -1.16 21.34 0.54
C ASP A 125 0.39 21.26 0.56
N ARG A 126 1.06 22.38 0.82
CA ARG A 126 2.53 22.43 0.95
C ARG A 126 2.99 21.75 2.23
N ARG A 127 2.34 22.04 3.36
CA ARG A 127 2.73 21.49 4.68
C ARG A 127 2.60 19.96 4.70
N ILE A 128 1.55 19.40 4.12
CA ILE A 128 1.36 17.94 4.06
C ILE A 128 2.37 17.28 3.12
N ALA A 129 2.76 17.93 2.01
CA ALA A 129 3.81 17.42 1.13
C ALA A 129 5.16 17.33 1.84
N ILE A 130 5.55 18.39 2.54
CA ILE A 130 6.78 18.42 3.36
C ILE A 130 6.76 17.29 4.39
N LEU A 131 5.65 17.10 5.10
CA LEU A 131 5.51 15.99 6.04
C LEU A 131 5.69 14.63 5.36
N CYS A 132 5.04 14.40 4.22
CA CYS A 132 5.13 13.12 3.50
C CYS A 132 6.56 12.84 3.02
N LEU A 133 7.21 13.84 2.42
CA LEU A 133 8.61 13.76 1.96
C LEU A 133 9.60 13.61 3.10
N SER A 134 9.29 14.07 4.32
CA SER A 134 10.17 13.96 5.49
C SER A 134 9.99 12.66 6.28
N THR A 135 8.87 11.96 6.11
CA THR A 135 8.50 10.83 6.99
C THR A 135 8.10 9.55 6.27
N GLY A 136 7.94 9.59 4.94
CA GLY A 136 7.39 8.48 4.16
C GLY A 136 5.95 8.14 4.54
N ALA A 137 5.18 9.09 5.09
CA ALA A 137 3.79 8.87 5.46
C ALA A 137 2.93 8.45 4.26
N ARG A 138 1.97 7.55 4.49
CA ARG A 138 0.90 7.34 3.50
C ARG A 138 0.03 8.60 3.48
N TRP A 139 -0.43 9.02 2.29
CA TRP A 139 -1.31 10.18 2.17
C TRP A 139 -2.52 10.13 3.11
N SER A 140 -3.16 8.96 3.23
CA SER A 140 -4.32 8.74 4.10
C SER A 140 -4.01 8.83 5.60
N GLU A 141 -2.76 8.56 5.99
CA GLU A 141 -2.29 8.74 7.37
C GLU A 141 -1.98 10.22 7.62
N ALA A 142 -1.29 10.88 6.68
CA ALA A 142 -0.91 12.28 6.77
C ALA A 142 -2.13 13.22 6.85
N ILE A 143 -3.15 13.03 6.01
CA ILE A 143 -4.34 13.90 5.97
C ILE A 143 -5.20 13.80 7.25
N LYS A 144 -5.08 12.68 7.98
CA LYS A 144 -5.80 12.46 9.25
C LYS A 144 -4.97 12.85 10.47
N LEU A 145 -3.76 13.36 10.27
CA LEU A 145 -2.85 13.68 11.36
C LEU A 145 -3.38 14.84 12.19
N ARG A 146 -3.32 14.69 13.52
CA ARG A 146 -3.77 15.68 14.49
C ARG A 146 -2.60 16.23 15.29
N GLY A 147 -2.76 17.43 15.87
CA GLY A 147 -1.72 18.10 16.65
C GLY A 147 -1.24 17.25 17.85
N GLU A 148 -2.16 16.53 18.49
CA GLU A 148 -1.90 15.61 19.58
C GLU A 148 -1.11 14.35 19.16
N ASN A 149 -1.02 14.06 17.86
CA ASN A 149 -0.20 12.95 17.35
C ASN A 149 1.28 13.32 17.21
N ILE A 150 1.67 14.57 17.46
CA ILE A 150 3.06 15.00 17.41
C ILE A 150 3.55 15.27 18.84
N VAL A 151 4.44 14.42 19.35
CA VAL A 151 4.97 14.51 20.72
C VAL A 151 6.47 14.76 20.65
N GLY A 152 6.92 15.90 21.18
CA GLY A 152 8.25 16.43 20.89
C GLY A 152 8.46 16.53 19.38
N ASN A 153 9.57 15.97 18.91
CA ASN A 153 9.95 15.95 17.49
C ASN A 153 9.58 14.65 16.79
N ARG A 154 8.53 13.95 17.26
CA ARG A 154 8.10 12.66 16.71
C ARG A 154 6.66 12.69 16.27
N VAL A 155 6.42 12.27 15.04
CA VAL A 155 5.09 12.07 14.47
C VAL A 155 4.64 10.65 14.77
N MET A 156 3.55 10.52 15.52
CA MET A 156 2.94 9.25 15.88
C MET A 156 1.89 8.89 14.84
N PHE A 157 2.21 7.94 13.95
CA PHE A 157 1.22 7.36 13.06
C PHE A 157 0.51 6.23 13.79
N THR A 158 -0.66 6.56 14.35
CA THR A 158 -1.51 5.63 15.09
C THR A 158 -2.35 4.77 14.13
N LEU A 159 -2.82 3.65 14.65
CA LEU A 159 -3.44 2.53 13.93
C LEU A 159 -4.35 2.95 12.77
N THR A 160 -4.01 2.47 11.56
CA THR A 160 -5.03 2.01 10.62
C THR A 160 -5.25 0.51 10.90
N LYS A 161 -6.44 -0.03 10.57
CA LYS A 161 -6.90 -1.40 10.88
C LYS A 161 -5.93 -2.57 10.52
N THR A 162 -4.77 -2.30 9.89
CA THR A 162 -3.75 -3.28 9.48
C THR A 162 -2.29 -2.87 9.71
N ASN A 163 -1.99 -1.62 10.09
CA ASN A 163 -0.60 -1.18 10.27
C ASN A 163 -0.21 -1.11 11.74
N LYS A 164 1.00 -1.60 12.06
CA LYS A 164 1.60 -1.40 13.38
C LYS A 164 1.82 0.11 13.63
N PRO A 165 1.52 0.61 14.84
CA PRO A 165 1.81 1.99 15.18
C PRO A 165 3.32 2.25 15.07
N ARG A 166 3.68 3.45 14.61
CA ARG A 166 5.09 3.85 14.49
C ARG A 166 5.29 5.33 14.81
N ALA A 167 6.46 5.63 15.33
CA ALA A 167 6.92 6.99 15.57
C ALA A 167 8.04 7.31 14.58
N VAL A 168 7.89 8.42 13.85
CA VAL A 168 8.93 8.89 12.91
C VAL A 168 9.44 10.24 13.41
N PRO A 169 10.76 10.38 13.67
CA PRO A 169 11.33 11.66 14.06
C PRO A 169 11.29 12.65 12.88
N ILE A 170 11.12 13.93 13.19
CA ILE A 170 11.19 15.06 12.25
C ILE A 170 12.11 16.14 12.84
N SER A 171 12.66 17.01 11.99
CA SER A 171 13.48 18.13 12.47
C SER A 171 12.61 19.24 13.08
N ASP A 172 13.24 20.17 13.80
CA ASP A 172 12.56 21.33 14.39
C ASP A 172 11.96 22.24 13.31
N GLU A 173 12.63 22.36 12.15
CA GLU A 173 12.13 23.11 11.00
C GLU A 173 10.85 22.50 10.45
N VAL A 174 10.82 21.18 10.25
CA VAL A 174 9.62 20.47 9.80
C VAL A 174 8.51 20.57 10.85
N LEU A 175 8.84 20.45 12.14
CA LEU A 175 7.88 20.61 13.23
C LEU A 175 7.22 21.98 13.21
N GLY A 176 8.01 23.06 13.10
CA GLY A 176 7.54 24.44 13.06
C GLY A 176 6.65 24.74 11.85
N LEU A 177 6.92 24.08 10.71
CA LEU A 177 6.08 24.17 9.53
C LEU A 177 4.76 23.42 9.70
N VAL A 178 4.81 22.18 10.21
CA VAL A 178 3.68 21.23 10.22
C VAL A 178 2.72 21.46 11.38
N LYS A 179 3.22 21.56 12.62
CA LYS A 179 2.39 21.55 13.85
C LYS A 179 1.84 22.94 14.18
N ARG A 180 0.91 23.43 13.35
CA ARG A 180 0.26 24.75 13.53
C ARG A 180 -0.80 24.79 14.64
N LYS A 181 -1.24 23.63 15.14
CA LYS A 181 -2.23 23.50 16.22
C LYS A 181 -1.72 22.54 17.29
N LYS A 182 -2.06 22.79 18.55
CA LYS A 182 -1.77 21.86 19.66
C LYS A 182 -2.63 20.61 19.58
N THR A 183 -3.91 20.76 19.20
CA THR A 183 -4.88 19.67 19.07
C THR A 183 -5.74 19.81 17.81
N GLY A 184 -6.38 18.73 17.38
CA GLY A 184 -7.27 18.69 16.22
C GLY A 184 -6.53 18.47 14.89
N LEU A 185 -7.28 18.37 13.79
CA LEU A 185 -6.73 18.11 12.45
C LEU A 185 -5.77 19.22 12.01
N LEU A 186 -4.58 18.81 11.55
CA LEU A 186 -3.50 19.71 11.14
C LEU A 186 -3.63 20.21 9.70
N PHE A 187 -4.35 19.46 8.86
CA PHE A 187 -4.43 19.70 7.42
C PHE A 187 -5.88 19.67 6.95
N ASP A 188 -6.25 20.67 6.16
CA ASP A 188 -7.44 20.68 5.32
C ASP A 188 -7.00 20.84 3.86
N VAL A 189 -7.10 19.75 3.10
CA VAL A 189 -6.40 19.58 1.82
C VAL A 189 -7.36 19.10 0.75
N ASN A 190 -7.35 19.77 -0.40
CA ASN A 190 -8.09 19.31 -1.57
C ASN A 190 -7.23 18.34 -2.39
N TYR A 191 -7.44 17.03 -2.19
CA TYR A 191 -6.67 15.99 -2.88
C TYR A 191 -6.77 16.08 -4.41
N ILE A 192 -7.90 16.52 -4.98
CA ILE A 192 -8.06 16.65 -6.43
C ILE A 192 -7.10 17.71 -6.96
N LYS A 193 -7.07 18.88 -6.32
CA LYS A 193 -6.15 19.98 -6.65
C LYS A 193 -4.69 19.56 -6.47
N PHE A 194 -4.37 18.96 -5.32
CA PHE A 194 -3.01 18.45 -5.07
C PHE A 194 -2.54 17.49 -6.16
N ARG A 195 -3.41 16.55 -6.55
CA ARG A 195 -3.11 15.57 -7.59
C ARG A 195 -2.95 16.20 -8.98
N GLN A 196 -3.65 17.29 -9.28
CA GLN A 196 -3.48 18.02 -10.55
C GLN A 196 -2.07 18.63 -10.61
N ILE A 197 -1.67 19.37 -9.58
CA ILE A 197 -0.33 19.98 -9.49
C ILE A 197 0.76 18.90 -9.58
N LEU A 198 0.60 17.80 -8.83
CA LEU A 198 1.55 16.69 -8.86
C LEU A 198 1.69 16.07 -10.27
N LYS A 199 0.61 16.00 -11.05
CA LYS A 199 0.65 15.50 -12.43
C LYS A 199 1.29 16.48 -13.41
N GLU A 200 1.17 17.79 -13.16
CA GLU A 200 1.87 18.79 -13.97
C GLU A 200 3.37 18.73 -13.73
N VAL A 201 3.79 18.46 -12.49
CA VAL A 201 5.20 18.29 -12.12
C VAL A 201 5.74 16.96 -12.63
N LYS A 202 4.95 15.88 -12.52
CA LYS A 202 5.33 14.54 -12.97
C LYS A 202 4.29 13.94 -13.94
N PRO A 203 4.34 14.29 -15.24
CA PRO A 203 3.35 13.86 -16.23
C PRO A 203 3.32 12.35 -16.48
N ASP A 204 4.45 11.67 -16.30
CA ASP A 204 4.65 10.23 -16.47
C ASP A 204 4.20 9.40 -15.26
N LEU A 205 3.70 10.04 -14.19
CA LEU A 205 3.27 9.36 -12.97
C LEU A 205 2.20 8.29 -13.24
N PRO A 206 2.45 7.00 -12.94
CA PRO A 206 1.51 5.93 -13.21
C PRO A 206 0.15 6.13 -12.52
N LYS A 207 -0.92 5.69 -13.19
CA LYS A 207 -2.29 5.80 -12.67
C LYS A 207 -2.38 5.11 -11.30
N GLY A 208 -2.83 5.86 -10.29
CA GLY A 208 -3.05 5.36 -8.93
C GLY A 208 -1.86 5.52 -7.98
N GLN A 209 -0.69 5.96 -8.45
CA GLN A 209 0.48 6.14 -7.58
C GLN A 209 0.55 7.50 -6.87
N ALA A 210 -0.30 8.47 -7.21
CA ALA A 210 -0.27 9.82 -6.63
C ALA A 210 -0.35 9.87 -5.09
N THR A 211 -1.10 8.95 -4.46
CA THR A 211 -1.18 8.86 -2.98
C THR A 211 0.07 8.30 -2.32
N HIS A 212 0.99 7.72 -3.09
CA HIS A 212 2.16 7.00 -2.60
C HIS A 212 3.48 7.54 -3.17
N VAL A 213 3.47 8.37 -4.22
CA VAL A 213 4.70 8.83 -4.87
C VAL A 213 5.63 9.53 -3.89
N MET A 214 5.15 10.42 -3.02
CA MET A 214 6.01 11.08 -2.02
C MET A 214 6.61 10.10 -1.00
N ARG A 215 5.90 9.01 -0.69
CA ARG A 215 6.43 7.95 0.16
C ARG A 215 7.51 7.15 -0.56
N HIS A 216 7.32 6.88 -1.86
CA HIS A 216 8.35 6.28 -2.70
C HIS A 216 9.56 7.20 -2.81
N THR A 217 9.36 8.51 -3.03
CA THR A 217 10.41 9.53 -3.00
C THR A 217 11.20 9.48 -1.71
N PHE A 218 10.54 9.58 -0.54
CA PHE A 218 11.24 9.48 0.75
C PHE A 218 12.07 8.18 0.85
N ALA A 219 11.48 7.04 0.51
CA ALA A 219 12.13 5.75 0.66
C ALA A 219 13.31 5.56 -0.30
N THR A 220 13.16 5.99 -1.56
CA THR A 220 14.21 5.95 -2.57
C THR A 220 15.39 6.85 -2.17
N HIS A 221 15.12 8.12 -1.84
CA HIS A 221 16.15 9.06 -1.39
C HIS A 221 16.82 8.61 -0.10
N PHE A 222 16.06 8.04 0.85
CA PHE A 222 16.63 7.48 2.08
C PHE A 222 17.65 6.37 1.77
N MET A 223 17.35 5.48 0.82
CA MET A 223 18.30 4.43 0.42
C MET A 223 19.48 4.98 -0.38
N MET A 224 19.25 5.89 -1.33
CA MET A 224 20.30 6.57 -2.10
C MET A 224 21.33 7.25 -1.19
N ASN A 225 20.85 7.84 -0.09
CA ASN A 225 21.68 8.51 0.91
C ASN A 225 22.34 7.55 1.91
N GLY A 226 22.40 6.25 1.62
CA GLY A 226 23.06 5.24 2.46
C GLY A 226 22.25 4.80 3.69
N GLY A 227 20.95 5.08 3.72
CA GLY A 227 20.09 4.71 4.82
C GLY A 227 19.98 3.19 5.03
N ASN A 228 19.90 2.75 6.29
CA ASN A 228 19.75 1.33 6.61
C ASN A 228 18.34 0.81 6.26
N ILE A 229 18.27 -0.29 5.48
CA ILE A 229 17.00 -0.86 5.00
C ILE A 229 16.06 -1.33 6.12
N ILE A 230 16.58 -1.79 7.26
CA ILE A 230 15.80 -2.20 8.43
C ILE A 230 15.20 -0.96 9.11
N THR A 231 15.98 0.12 9.20
CA THR A 231 15.48 1.42 9.67
C THR A 231 14.37 1.93 8.76
N LEU A 232 14.56 1.85 7.43
CA LEU A 232 13.53 2.24 6.47
C LEU A 232 12.26 1.39 6.64
N GLN A 233 12.38 0.07 6.83
CA GLN A 233 11.23 -0.80 7.08
C GLN A 233 10.41 -0.32 8.29
N ARG A 234 11.08 0.07 9.39
CA ARG A 234 10.44 0.58 10.61
C ARG A 234 9.80 1.95 10.37
N ILE A 235 10.47 2.86 9.67
CA ILE A 235 9.94 4.19 9.31
C ILE A 235 8.70 4.06 8.42
N LEU A 236 8.72 3.13 7.47
CA LEU A 236 7.60 2.87 6.57
C LEU A 236 6.48 2.06 7.25
N GLY A 237 6.79 1.31 8.32
CA GLY A 237 5.85 0.43 9.01
C GLY A 237 5.48 -0.79 8.17
N HIS A 238 6.40 -1.33 7.39
CA HIS A 238 6.19 -2.55 6.63
C HIS A 238 6.28 -3.78 7.54
N SER A 239 5.21 -4.58 7.58
CA SER A 239 5.19 -5.84 8.35
C SER A 239 6.11 -6.91 7.76
N ASN A 240 6.36 -6.82 6.46
CA ASN A 240 7.16 -7.76 5.70
C ASN A 240 8.31 -7.00 5.02
N ILE A 241 9.55 -7.44 5.23
CA ILE A 241 10.76 -6.78 4.71
C ILE A 241 10.81 -6.78 3.18
N GLN A 242 10.26 -7.79 2.50
CA GLN A 242 10.20 -7.85 1.03
C GLN A 242 9.48 -6.63 0.43
N GLN A 243 8.55 -5.99 1.16
CA GLN A 243 7.95 -4.73 0.71
C GLN A 243 8.99 -3.60 0.62
N THR A 244 9.89 -3.54 1.59
CA THR A 244 10.98 -2.55 1.65
C THR A 244 12.12 -2.91 0.70
N MET A 245 12.36 -4.20 0.44
CA MET A 245 13.40 -4.64 -0.50
C MET A 245 13.23 -4.08 -1.92
N THR A 246 12.02 -3.62 -2.28
CA THR A 246 11.80 -2.88 -3.52
C THR A 246 12.72 -1.66 -3.68
N TYR A 247 13.19 -1.05 -2.58
CA TYR A 247 14.10 0.11 -2.61
C TYR A 247 15.59 -0.28 -2.48
N ALA A 248 15.91 -1.56 -2.23
CA ALA A 248 17.27 -1.96 -1.88
C ALA A 248 18.29 -1.69 -3.00
N HIS A 249 17.86 -1.74 -4.26
CA HIS A 249 18.71 -1.46 -5.42
C HIS A 249 19.13 0.01 -5.55
N PHE A 250 18.55 0.91 -4.75
CA PHE A 250 18.99 2.31 -4.66
C PHE A 250 20.08 2.52 -3.62
N ALA A 251 20.37 1.53 -2.77
CA ALA A 251 21.48 1.63 -1.84
C ALA A 251 22.80 1.75 -2.61
N PRO A 252 23.74 2.61 -2.17
CA PRO A 252 25.10 2.58 -2.68
C PRO A 252 25.69 1.17 -2.54
N ASP A 253 26.61 0.82 -3.45
CA ASP A 253 27.30 -0.45 -3.37
C ASP A 253 28.35 -0.40 -2.26
N PHE A 254 28.12 -1.18 -1.20
CA PHE A 254 28.96 -1.26 -0.01
C PHE A 254 29.74 -2.57 0.06
N LEU A 255 29.90 -3.32 -1.05
CA LEU A 255 30.65 -4.60 -1.00
C LEU A 255 32.07 -4.44 -0.44
N GLN A 256 32.69 -3.27 -0.61
CA GLN A 256 34.00 -2.93 -0.05
C GLN A 256 33.99 -2.72 1.47
N ASP A 257 32.84 -2.39 2.06
CA ASP A 257 32.69 -2.22 3.51
C ASP A 257 32.94 -3.54 4.27
N ALA A 258 32.87 -4.69 3.59
CA ALA A 258 33.29 -5.97 4.16
C ALA A 258 34.77 -5.95 4.60
N ILE A 259 35.63 -5.16 3.96
CA ILE A 259 37.03 -4.99 4.37
C ILE A 259 37.11 -4.12 5.63
N SER A 260 36.28 -3.09 5.74
CA SER A 260 36.29 -2.14 6.85
C SER A 260 35.57 -2.66 8.11
N PHE A 261 34.55 -3.50 7.96
CA PHE A 261 33.69 -3.96 9.06
C PHE A 261 33.84 -5.45 9.40
N ASN A 262 34.77 -6.18 8.78
CA ASN A 262 35.08 -7.53 9.24
C ASN A 262 35.74 -7.50 10.63
N PRO A 263 35.62 -8.58 11.42
CA PRO A 263 36.16 -8.63 12.79
C PRO A 263 37.69 -8.51 12.88
N LEU A 264 38.42 -8.53 11.76
CA LEU A 264 39.88 -8.43 11.72
C LEU A 264 40.38 -7.09 11.18
N ALA A 265 39.49 -6.15 10.80
CA ALA A 265 39.87 -4.89 10.15
C ALA A 265 40.95 -4.10 10.92
N GLU A 266 40.92 -4.12 12.26
CA GLU A 266 41.94 -3.49 13.12
C GLU A 266 43.02 -4.46 13.63
N SER A 267 42.81 -5.77 13.47
CA SER A 267 43.62 -6.82 14.11
C SER A 267 44.72 -7.38 13.23
N VAL A 268 44.62 -7.25 11.89
CA VAL A 268 45.64 -7.81 10.98
C VAL A 268 47.01 -7.16 11.15
N HIS A 269 47.10 -5.92 11.66
CA HIS A 269 48.38 -5.28 12.00
C HIS A 269 49.12 -5.93 13.19
N LYS A 270 48.47 -6.80 13.97
CA LYS A 270 49.10 -7.57 15.06
C LYS A 270 49.49 -9.00 14.64
N LEU A 271 49.20 -9.40 13.40
CA LEU A 271 49.51 -10.72 12.84
C LEU A 271 50.77 -10.70 11.97
N SER A 272 51.70 -9.77 12.22
CA SER A 272 53.07 -9.87 11.73
C SER A 272 53.79 -11.01 12.46
N ILE A 273 53.98 -12.12 11.74
CA ILE A 273 54.99 -13.16 12.01
C ILE A 273 56.38 -12.59 11.72
#